data_AF-A0A349EGK0-F1
#
_entry.id   AF-A0A349EGK0-F1
#
_cell.length_a   1.000
_cell.length_b   1.000
_cell.length_c   1.000
_cell.angle_alpha   90.00
_cell.angle_beta   90.00
_cell.angle_gamma   90.00
#
_symmetry.space_group_name_H-M   'P 1'
#
loop_
_entity.id
_entity.type
_entity.pdbx_description
1 polymer ?
#
loop_
_entity_poly.entity_id
_entity_poly.type
_entity_poly.pdbx_seq_one_letter_code
_entity_poly.pdbx_strand_id
1 'polypeptide(L)'
;MIAKQIRIRGRVQGVGFRPFICRLAQRLALRGWVRNRSGEVDIHVEGAAEHVSAFVNAICPEAPPLAQPEIPRIKDAEFQNYPEFRIRDSEPGAAGPIVIPPDHFVCADCLAEMSDLTARRYRYPFTNCTQCGPRYTIIDRLPYDRPHTAMAEFPLCPDCQAEYDDPADRRHHAQPLACPRCGPTLEFRSAGLEPVRGNERALAACIQALRTGRIVAVKGVGGYHLLCDARSEIAVQRLRERKHRPVKPLAVLIPESALSRPDAIAEAPSP
;
A
#
# COMPACT_ATOMS: atom_id res chain seq x y z
N MET A 1 30.35 12.25 -21.05
CA MET A 1 29.42 11.76 -20.00
C MET A 1 29.15 12.90 -19.04
N ILE A 2 27.94 13.01 -18.51
CA ILE A 2 27.56 14.04 -17.52
C ILE A 2 26.94 13.37 -16.30
N ALA A 3 26.91 14.08 -15.17
CA ALA A 3 26.20 13.67 -13.97
C ALA A 3 25.31 14.82 -13.46
N LYS A 4 24.14 14.46 -12.92
CA LYS A 4 23.17 15.39 -12.36
C LYS A 4 22.73 14.90 -10.97
N GLN A 5 22.64 15.84 -10.05
CA GLN A 5 21.93 15.65 -8.79
C GLN A 5 20.51 16.21 -8.94
N ILE A 6 19.51 15.37 -8.66
CA ILE A 6 18.09 15.72 -8.79
C ILE A 6 17.43 15.52 -7.43
N ARG A 7 16.71 16.54 -6.97
CA ARG A 7 15.86 16.47 -5.77
C ARG A 7 14.41 16.73 -6.12
N ILE A 8 13.54 15.85 -5.64
CA ILE A 8 12.12 15.87 -5.99
C ILE A 8 11.28 15.86 -4.72
N ARG A 9 10.29 16.75 -4.67
CA ARG A 9 9.32 16.92 -3.59
C ARG A 9 7.92 16.49 -4.04
N GLY A 10 6.95 16.61 -3.15
CA GLY A 10 5.56 16.25 -3.39
C GLY A 10 5.25 14.84 -2.90
N ARG A 11 4.23 14.21 -3.49
CA ARG A 11 3.84 12.84 -3.12
C ARG A 11 4.75 11.84 -3.84
N VAL A 12 5.93 11.63 -3.30
CA VAL A 12 7.01 10.79 -3.90
C VAL A 12 7.49 9.65 -2.99
N GLN A 13 7.06 9.61 -1.74
CA GLN A 13 7.34 8.50 -0.82
C GLN A 13 6.07 7.67 -0.59
N GLY A 14 6.20 6.35 -0.45
CA GLY A 14 5.05 5.46 -0.31
C GLY A 14 4.25 5.19 -1.57
N VAL A 15 4.77 5.56 -2.75
CA VAL A 15 4.02 5.51 -4.03
C VAL A 15 4.75 4.73 -5.13
N GLY A 16 5.76 3.93 -4.76
CA GLY A 16 6.56 3.17 -5.73
C GLY A 16 7.53 4.02 -6.56
N PHE A 17 7.86 5.23 -6.12
CA PHE A 17 8.71 6.16 -6.87
C PHE A 17 10.17 5.67 -7.03
N ARG A 18 10.80 5.14 -5.96
CA ARG A 18 12.17 4.60 -6.03
C ARG A 18 12.30 3.45 -7.06
N PRO A 19 11.41 2.43 -7.05
CA PRO A 19 11.35 1.43 -8.12
C PRO A 19 11.19 2.02 -9.52
N PHE A 20 10.30 3.01 -9.67
CA PHE A 20 10.09 3.68 -10.95
C PHE A 20 11.37 4.36 -11.45
N ILE A 21 12.05 5.13 -10.61
CA ILE A 21 13.32 5.77 -10.94
C ILE A 21 14.38 4.75 -11.34
N CYS A 22 14.49 3.64 -10.60
CA CYS A 22 15.43 2.56 -10.94
C CYS A 22 15.15 1.96 -12.32
N ARG A 23 13.89 1.62 -12.62
CA ARG A 23 13.48 1.09 -13.93
C ARG A 23 13.69 2.10 -15.06
N LEU A 24 13.38 3.37 -14.82
CA LEU A 24 13.58 4.46 -15.78
C LEU A 24 15.07 4.63 -16.12
N ALA A 25 15.94 4.61 -15.11
CA ALA A 25 17.38 4.69 -15.31
C ALA A 25 17.93 3.48 -16.08
N GLN A 26 17.49 2.26 -15.73
CA GLN A 26 17.87 1.03 -16.45
C GLN A 26 17.42 1.07 -17.91
N ARG A 27 16.17 1.48 -18.19
CA ARG A 27 15.63 1.63 -19.54
C ARG A 27 16.44 2.59 -20.42
N LEU A 28 17.05 3.61 -19.81
CA LEU A 28 17.89 4.61 -20.49
C LEU A 28 19.40 4.31 -20.38
N ALA A 29 19.78 3.13 -19.90
CA ALA A 29 21.17 2.71 -19.68
C ALA A 29 21.99 3.72 -18.84
N LEU A 30 21.36 4.30 -17.82
CA LEU A 30 21.96 5.26 -16.90
C LEU A 30 22.47 4.57 -15.63
N ARG A 31 23.43 5.21 -14.95
CA ARG A 31 24.04 4.73 -13.71
C ARG A 31 23.81 5.74 -12.59
N GLY A 32 23.97 5.30 -11.34
CA GLY A 32 23.81 6.17 -10.18
C GLY A 32 22.94 5.56 -9.09
N TRP A 33 22.10 6.38 -8.45
CA TRP A 33 21.28 5.91 -7.34
C TRP A 33 20.07 6.80 -7.06
N VAL A 34 19.12 6.23 -6.32
CA VAL A 34 17.96 6.93 -5.74
C VAL A 34 17.78 6.56 -4.29
N ARG A 35 17.38 7.51 -3.44
CA ARG A 35 17.06 7.27 -2.02
C ARG A 35 15.96 8.21 -1.53
N ASN A 36 15.26 7.83 -0.48
CA ASN A 36 14.36 8.74 0.22
C ASN A 36 15.15 9.61 1.20
N ARG A 37 14.70 10.84 1.39
CA ARG A 37 15.22 11.77 2.39
C ARG A 37 14.11 12.64 2.94
N SER A 38 13.74 12.51 4.22
CA SER A 38 12.68 13.29 4.93
C SER A 38 11.72 14.12 4.04
N GLY A 39 10.77 13.47 3.36
CA GLY A 39 9.76 14.13 2.50
C GLY A 39 10.16 14.39 1.04
N GLU A 40 11.41 14.12 0.68
CA GLU A 40 11.99 14.27 -0.67
C GLU A 40 12.54 12.92 -1.18
N VAL A 41 12.83 12.89 -2.48
CA VAL A 41 13.64 11.84 -3.12
C VAL A 41 14.88 12.50 -3.71
N ASP A 42 16.04 11.89 -3.43
CA ASP A 42 17.36 12.36 -3.87
C ASP A 42 17.91 11.34 -4.89
N ILE A 43 18.32 11.85 -6.04
CA ILE A 43 18.75 11.04 -7.19
C ILE A 43 20.09 11.57 -7.68
N HIS A 44 21.08 10.68 -7.79
CA HIS A 44 22.27 10.91 -8.60
C HIS A 44 22.13 10.09 -9.87
N VAL A 45 22.26 10.74 -11.02
CA VAL A 45 22.18 10.04 -12.31
C VAL A 45 23.33 10.50 -13.21
N GLU A 46 23.97 9.54 -13.87
CA GLU A 46 25.10 9.80 -14.74
C GLU A 46 25.09 8.92 -15.98
N GLY A 47 25.57 9.47 -17.11
CA GLY A 47 25.43 8.84 -18.40
C GLY A 47 25.76 9.75 -19.59
N ALA A 48 25.33 9.33 -20.77
CA ALA A 48 25.34 10.18 -21.97
C ALA A 48 24.39 11.37 -21.78
N ALA A 49 24.76 12.55 -22.29
CA ALA A 49 24.00 13.79 -22.06
C ALA A 49 22.55 13.69 -22.58
N GLU A 50 22.35 13.02 -23.70
CA GLU A 50 21.04 12.77 -24.30
C GLU A 50 20.17 11.88 -23.42
N HIS A 51 20.73 10.81 -22.86
CA HIS A 51 19.99 9.89 -21.98
C HIS A 51 19.64 10.55 -20.64
N VAL A 52 20.55 11.34 -20.07
CA VAL A 52 20.27 12.10 -18.84
C VAL A 52 19.18 13.14 -19.08
N SER A 53 19.19 13.81 -20.24
CA SER A 53 18.13 14.75 -20.64
C SER A 53 16.79 14.03 -20.81
N ALA A 54 16.79 12.87 -21.47
CA ALA A 54 15.59 12.04 -21.61
C ALA A 54 15.04 11.57 -20.26
N PHE A 55 15.91 11.19 -19.32
CA PHE A 55 15.54 10.82 -17.96
C PHE A 55 14.85 11.98 -17.25
N VAL A 56 15.47 13.16 -17.22
CA VAL A 56 14.89 14.36 -16.59
C VAL A 56 13.51 14.69 -17.15
N ASN A 57 13.33 14.59 -18.47
CA ASN A 57 12.05 14.88 -19.12
C ASN A 57 10.97 13.83 -18.83
N ALA A 58 11.36 12.59 -18.49
CA ALA A 58 10.44 11.49 -18.24
C ALA A 58 10.01 11.35 -16.76
N ILE A 59 10.80 11.83 -15.78
CA ILE A 59 10.55 11.58 -14.35
C ILE A 59 9.14 12.00 -13.90
N CYS A 60 8.68 13.19 -14.28
CA CYS A 60 7.37 13.69 -13.87
C CYS A 60 6.22 13.11 -14.73
N PRO A 61 6.31 13.12 -16.08
CA PRO A 61 5.21 12.62 -16.92
C PRO A 61 4.95 11.12 -16.80
N GLU A 62 5.99 10.32 -16.57
CA GLU A 62 5.86 8.86 -16.44
C GLU A 62 5.74 8.39 -14.98
N ALA A 63 5.59 9.32 -14.03
CA ALA A 63 5.53 9.00 -12.61
C ALA A 63 4.42 7.97 -12.30
N PRO A 64 4.59 7.12 -11.27
CA PRO A 64 3.55 6.16 -10.89
C PRO A 64 2.19 6.84 -10.65
N PRO A 65 1.05 6.14 -10.85
CA PRO A 65 -0.28 6.75 -10.72
C PRO A 65 -0.56 7.37 -9.35
N LEU A 66 0.05 6.81 -8.30
CA LEU A 66 -0.07 7.34 -6.95
C LEU A 66 0.89 8.50 -6.68
N ALA A 67 1.88 8.75 -7.52
CA ALA A 67 2.84 9.82 -7.33
C ALA A 67 2.31 11.16 -7.86
N GLN A 68 2.65 12.24 -7.16
CA GLN A 68 2.43 13.61 -7.61
C GLN A 68 3.73 14.39 -7.34
N PRO A 69 4.77 14.17 -8.17
CA PRO A 69 6.04 14.85 -8.00
C PRO A 69 5.91 16.33 -8.37
N GLU A 70 6.51 17.19 -7.54
CA GLU A 70 6.73 18.60 -7.89
C GLU A 70 7.89 18.74 -8.89
N ILE A 71 8.05 19.95 -9.42
CA ILE A 71 9.14 20.27 -10.36
C ILE A 71 10.50 19.94 -9.71
N PRO A 72 11.33 19.11 -10.35
CA PRO A 72 12.60 18.67 -9.81
C PRO A 72 13.60 19.83 -9.71
N ARG A 73 14.33 19.89 -8.60
CA ARG A 73 15.53 20.74 -8.47
C ARG A 73 16.73 19.98 -9.00
N ILE A 74 17.32 20.48 -10.08
CA ILE A 74 18.40 19.81 -10.80
C ILE A 74 19.68 20.64 -10.69
N LYS A 75 20.79 19.99 -10.39
CA LYS A 75 22.13 20.59 -10.36
C LYS A 75 23.12 19.70 -11.09
N ASP A 76 24.18 20.29 -11.62
CA ASP A 76 25.35 19.54 -12.05
C ASP A 76 25.98 18.83 -10.85
N ALA A 77 26.50 17.62 -11.10
CA ALA A 77 27.20 16.81 -10.13
C ALA A 77 28.50 16.30 -10.73
N GLU A 78 29.42 15.89 -9.85
CA GLU A 78 30.65 15.22 -10.28
C GLU A 78 30.32 13.82 -10.80
N PHE A 79 30.96 13.44 -11.90
CA PHE A 79 30.83 12.11 -12.47
C PHE A 79 31.61 11.10 -11.62
N GLN A 80 30.93 10.10 -11.06
CA GLN A 80 31.49 9.17 -10.08
C GLN A 80 31.73 7.77 -10.64
N ASN A 81 31.32 7.51 -11.89
CA ASN A 81 31.51 6.26 -12.60
C ASN A 81 30.98 5.02 -11.85
N TYR A 82 29.77 5.13 -11.32
CA TYR A 82 29.01 4.04 -10.76
C TYR A 82 28.84 2.90 -11.77
N PRO A 83 28.93 1.63 -11.34
CA PRO A 83 28.82 0.49 -12.24
C PRO A 83 27.39 0.30 -12.76
N GLU A 84 26.39 0.68 -11.96
CA GLU A 84 24.97 0.50 -12.27
C GLU A 84 24.10 1.53 -11.53
N PHE A 85 22.78 1.43 -11.69
CA PHE A 85 21.81 2.23 -10.95
C PHE A 85 21.19 1.41 -9.80
N ARG A 86 21.27 1.90 -8.56
CA ARG A 86 20.72 1.19 -7.38
C ARG A 86 19.83 2.07 -6.49
N ILE A 87 18.88 1.44 -5.80
CA ILE A 87 18.18 2.09 -4.70
C ILE A 87 19.09 2.01 -3.47
N ARG A 88 19.39 3.15 -2.85
CA ARG A 88 20.19 3.26 -1.62
C ARG A 88 19.32 3.37 -0.39
N ASP A 89 19.94 3.09 0.76
CA ASP A 89 19.35 3.34 2.07
C ASP A 89 18.93 4.81 2.20
N SER A 90 17.78 4.99 2.84
CA SER A 90 17.24 6.32 3.06
C SER A 90 18.03 7.06 4.12
N GLU A 91 18.17 8.37 3.94
CA GLU A 91 18.85 9.23 4.90
C GLU A 91 17.86 10.14 5.63
N PRO A 92 18.13 10.47 6.91
CA PRO A 92 17.50 11.61 7.55
C PRO A 92 17.82 12.89 6.75
N GLY A 93 16.82 13.73 6.56
CA GLY A 93 16.95 15.06 5.97
C GLY A 93 16.39 16.14 6.89
N ALA A 94 16.70 17.39 6.55
CA ALA A 94 16.05 18.55 7.14
C ALA A 94 14.52 18.46 6.91
N ALA A 95 13.74 18.87 7.91
CA ALA A 95 12.28 18.82 7.88
C ALA A 95 11.74 19.74 6.77
N GLY A 96 11.48 19.17 5.58
CA GLY A 96 10.69 19.80 4.54
C GLY A 96 9.18 19.58 4.77
N PRO A 97 8.32 20.23 3.97
CA PRO A 97 6.90 19.87 3.94
C PRO A 97 6.75 18.40 3.54
N ILE A 98 6.13 17.61 4.41
CA ILE A 98 5.94 16.17 4.24
C ILE A 98 4.57 15.90 3.62
N VAL A 99 4.53 15.18 2.50
CA VAL A 99 3.29 14.69 1.89
C VAL A 99 3.23 13.17 2.05
N ILE A 100 2.37 12.70 2.96
CA ILE A 100 2.13 11.27 3.18
C ILE A 100 0.98 10.83 2.27
N PRO A 101 1.14 9.75 1.46
CA PRO A 101 0.05 9.26 0.64
C PRO A 101 -1.09 8.69 1.50
N PRO A 102 -2.36 8.84 1.07
CA PRO A 102 -3.48 8.20 1.73
C PRO A 102 -3.40 6.67 1.60
N ASP A 103 -4.19 5.96 2.38
CA ASP A 103 -4.38 4.52 2.18
C ASP A 103 -5.14 4.26 0.87
N HIS A 104 -4.78 3.19 0.17
CA HIS A 104 -5.41 2.81 -1.09
C HIS A 104 -6.08 1.45 -0.99
N PHE A 105 -7.20 1.29 -1.70
CA PHE A 105 -7.84 -0.01 -1.89
C PHE A 105 -6.91 -0.97 -2.64
N VAL A 106 -7.16 -2.27 -2.49
CA VAL A 106 -6.44 -3.32 -3.22
C VAL A 106 -6.59 -3.12 -4.74
N CYS A 107 -5.50 -3.25 -5.48
CA CYS A 107 -5.54 -3.13 -6.95
C CYS A 107 -6.00 -4.44 -7.61
N ALA A 108 -6.42 -4.37 -8.87
CA ALA A 108 -6.87 -5.51 -9.67
C ALA A 108 -5.84 -6.65 -9.70
N ASP A 109 -4.55 -6.32 -9.84
CA ASP A 109 -3.44 -7.28 -9.85
C ASP A 109 -3.31 -8.09 -8.55
N CYS A 110 -3.53 -7.45 -7.40
CA CYS A 110 -3.50 -8.10 -6.10
C CYS A 110 -4.78 -8.92 -5.85
N LEU A 111 -5.94 -8.44 -6.32
CA LEU A 111 -7.20 -9.20 -6.28
C LEU A 111 -7.13 -10.47 -7.12
N ALA A 112 -6.53 -10.40 -8.31
CA ALA A 112 -6.32 -11.56 -9.18
C ALA A 112 -5.44 -12.62 -8.48
N GLU A 113 -4.33 -12.20 -7.87
CA GLU A 113 -3.44 -13.10 -7.12
C GLU A 113 -4.12 -13.72 -5.89
N MET A 114 -4.98 -12.97 -5.18
CA MET A 114 -5.75 -13.53 -4.06
C MET A 114 -6.72 -14.62 -4.51
N SER A 115 -7.13 -14.58 -5.78
CA SER A 115 -8.11 -15.50 -6.36
C SER A 115 -7.46 -16.70 -7.05
N ASP A 116 -6.16 -16.64 -7.33
CA ASP A 116 -5.39 -17.69 -7.98
C ASP A 116 -4.92 -18.74 -6.96
N LEU A 117 -5.42 -19.98 -7.12
CA LEU A 117 -5.12 -21.13 -6.27
C LEU A 117 -3.62 -21.50 -6.23
N THR A 118 -2.88 -21.16 -7.28
CA THR A 118 -1.45 -21.48 -7.41
C THR A 118 -0.56 -20.38 -6.83
N ALA A 119 -1.12 -19.18 -6.62
CA ALA A 119 -0.38 -18.06 -6.11
C ALA A 119 -0.01 -18.25 -4.63
N ARG A 120 1.21 -17.86 -4.27
CA ARG A 120 1.68 -17.87 -2.86
C ARG A 120 0.83 -17.04 -1.91
N ARG A 121 0.11 -16.04 -2.44
CA ARG A 121 -0.79 -15.16 -1.68
C ARG A 121 -2.27 -15.45 -1.93
N TYR A 122 -2.61 -16.66 -2.39
CA TYR A 122 -3.98 -17.14 -2.46
C TYR A 122 -4.69 -16.89 -1.13
N ARG A 123 -5.82 -16.15 -1.18
CA ARG A 123 -6.65 -15.75 -0.03
C ARG A 123 -5.90 -15.06 1.12
N TYR A 124 -4.71 -14.49 0.87
CA TYR A 124 -3.95 -13.82 1.91
C TYR A 124 -4.55 -12.44 2.26
N PRO A 125 -5.05 -12.21 3.50
CA PRO A 125 -5.86 -11.02 3.82
C PRO A 125 -5.11 -9.69 3.82
N PHE A 126 -3.78 -9.72 3.85
CA PHE A 126 -2.93 -8.55 3.97
C PHE A 126 -2.07 -8.32 2.72
N THR A 127 -2.48 -8.88 1.57
CA THR A 127 -1.78 -8.67 0.30
C THR A 127 -1.77 -7.18 -0.07
N ASN A 128 -0.67 -6.72 -0.64
CA ASN A 128 -0.53 -5.41 -1.24
C ASN A 128 0.68 -5.40 -2.20
N CYS A 129 0.81 -4.31 -2.97
CA CYS A 129 1.97 -4.00 -3.78
C CYS A 129 2.32 -2.51 -3.65
N THR A 130 3.26 -2.01 -4.45
CA THR A 130 3.64 -0.58 -4.40
C THR A 130 2.49 0.36 -4.80
N GLN A 131 1.48 -0.14 -5.52
CA GLN A 131 0.35 0.63 -6.06
C GLN A 131 -0.94 0.53 -5.22
N CYS A 132 -0.96 -0.21 -4.12
CA CYS A 132 -2.16 -0.38 -3.30
C CYS A 132 -1.87 -0.65 -1.82
N GLY A 133 -2.93 -0.68 -1.00
CA GLY A 133 -2.87 -1.06 0.40
C GLY A 133 -2.58 0.11 1.36
N PRO A 134 -2.32 -0.20 2.63
CA PRO A 134 -2.15 0.81 3.67
C PRO A 134 -0.89 1.65 3.47
N ARG A 135 -0.99 2.93 3.80
CA ARG A 135 0.09 3.92 3.78
C ARG A 135 0.00 4.74 5.06
N TYR A 136 -0.75 5.85 5.05
CA TYR A 136 -0.88 6.76 6.18
C TYR A 136 -1.11 6.04 7.52
N THR A 137 -2.02 5.06 7.54
CA THR A 137 -2.38 4.32 8.77
C THR A 137 -1.27 3.45 9.36
N ILE A 138 -0.22 3.14 8.60
CA ILE A 138 0.86 2.27 9.05
C ILE A 138 2.21 2.96 9.10
N ILE A 139 2.33 4.21 8.65
CA ILE A 139 3.57 4.98 8.66
C ILE A 139 3.73 5.62 10.04
N ASP A 140 4.84 5.30 10.71
CA ASP A 140 5.20 5.91 11.99
C ASP A 140 5.97 7.21 11.77
N ARG A 141 7.00 7.17 10.93
CA ARG A 141 7.83 8.34 10.60
C ARG A 141 8.45 8.25 9.20
N LEU A 142 8.99 9.37 8.71
CA LEU A 142 9.78 9.41 7.48
C LEU A 142 11.29 9.40 7.78
N PRO A 143 12.15 8.95 6.84
CA PRO A 143 11.84 8.45 5.49
C PRO A 143 10.98 7.18 5.45
N TYR A 144 10.13 7.04 4.44
CA TYR A 144 9.26 5.88 4.29
C TYR A 144 10.05 4.63 3.96
N ASP A 145 10.30 3.81 4.98
CA ASP A 145 10.88 2.48 4.91
C ASP A 145 10.23 1.56 5.93
N ARG A 146 10.32 0.25 5.68
CA ARG A 146 9.71 -0.80 6.51
C ARG A 146 9.98 -0.63 8.01
N PRO A 147 11.20 -0.31 8.49
CA PRO A 147 11.47 -0.11 9.92
C PRO A 147 10.72 1.07 10.54
N HIS A 148 10.23 2.00 9.73
CA HIS A 148 9.44 3.17 10.15
C HIS A 148 7.94 2.99 9.88
N THR A 149 7.48 1.74 9.89
CA THR A 149 6.08 1.37 9.72
C THR A 149 5.68 0.30 10.73
N ALA A 150 4.37 0.07 10.88
CA ALA A 150 3.84 -1.07 11.64
C ALA A 150 4.32 -2.44 11.10
N MET A 151 4.95 -2.49 9.93
CA MET A 151 5.50 -3.72 9.35
C MET A 151 6.93 -4.04 9.83
N ALA A 152 7.53 -3.19 10.67
CA ALA A 152 8.85 -3.40 11.24
C ALA A 152 8.96 -4.70 12.06
N GLU A 153 7.89 -5.09 12.75
CA GLU A 153 7.82 -6.31 13.57
C GLU A 153 7.70 -7.61 12.75
N PHE A 154 7.60 -7.50 11.42
CA PHE A 154 7.39 -8.63 10.51
C PHE A 154 8.59 -8.73 9.55
N PRO A 155 9.69 -9.43 9.92
CA PRO A 155 10.84 -9.62 9.01
C PRO A 155 10.42 -10.35 7.73
N LEU A 156 10.98 -9.98 6.58
CA LEU A 156 10.67 -10.65 5.31
C LEU A 156 11.24 -12.08 5.31
N CYS A 157 10.44 -13.05 4.85
CA CYS A 157 10.97 -14.38 4.52
C CYS A 157 11.80 -14.32 3.23
N PRO A 158 12.66 -15.32 2.94
CA PRO A 158 13.53 -15.32 1.75
C PRO A 158 12.78 -15.08 0.44
N ASP A 159 11.60 -15.68 0.29
CA ASP A 159 10.81 -15.55 -0.93
C ASP A 159 10.22 -14.14 -1.11
N CYS A 160 9.84 -13.47 0.00
CA CYS A 160 9.42 -12.06 -0.08
C CYS A 160 10.62 -11.12 -0.24
N GLN A 161 11.79 -11.48 0.30
CA GLN A 161 13.01 -10.70 0.12
C GLN A 161 13.42 -10.69 -1.35
N ALA A 162 13.36 -11.84 -2.03
CA ALA A 162 13.62 -11.94 -3.47
C ALA A 162 12.71 -11.01 -4.30
N GLU A 163 11.39 -11.02 -4.04
CA GLU A 163 10.45 -10.10 -4.72
C GLU A 163 10.67 -8.63 -4.35
N TYR A 164 11.15 -8.35 -3.14
CA TYR A 164 11.44 -6.99 -2.69
C TYR A 164 12.67 -6.41 -3.38
N ASP A 165 13.68 -7.25 -3.64
CA ASP A 165 14.96 -6.87 -4.25
C ASP A 165 14.94 -6.94 -5.80
N ASP A 166 14.03 -7.70 -6.40
CA ASP A 166 13.94 -7.87 -7.86
C ASP A 166 13.32 -6.64 -8.55
N PRO A 167 14.06 -5.89 -9.40
CA PRO A 167 13.54 -4.73 -10.11
C PRO A 167 12.39 -5.02 -11.09
N ALA A 168 12.30 -6.27 -11.56
CA ALA A 168 11.25 -6.72 -12.47
C ALA A 168 9.94 -7.07 -11.74
N ASP A 169 10.00 -7.35 -10.44
CA ASP A 169 8.80 -7.65 -9.67
C ASP A 169 7.99 -6.37 -9.37
N ARG A 170 6.66 -6.49 -9.45
CA ARG A 170 5.72 -5.41 -9.07
C ARG A 170 5.82 -5.01 -7.59
N ARG A 171 6.51 -5.80 -6.77
CA ARG A 171 6.76 -5.61 -5.34
C ARG A 171 8.16 -5.14 -5.02
N HIS A 172 8.97 -4.82 -6.02
CA HIS A 172 10.26 -4.17 -5.84
C HIS A 172 10.12 -2.97 -4.87
N HIS A 173 10.83 -3.01 -3.74
CA HIS A 173 10.74 -2.04 -2.64
C HIS A 173 9.33 -1.74 -2.10
N ALA A 174 8.38 -2.68 -2.17
CA ALA A 174 7.11 -2.59 -1.47
C ALA A 174 7.34 -2.72 0.05
N GLN A 175 7.42 -1.59 0.76
CA GLN A 175 7.68 -1.58 2.20
C GLN A 175 6.70 -2.40 3.04
N PRO A 176 5.38 -2.47 2.72
CA PRO A 176 4.43 -3.30 3.45
C PRO A 176 4.27 -4.70 2.89
N LEU A 177 5.24 -5.18 2.09
CA LEU A 177 5.23 -6.52 1.54
C LEU A 177 5.17 -7.58 2.64
N ALA A 178 4.33 -8.58 2.43
CA ALA A 178 4.21 -9.73 3.30
C ALA A 178 3.60 -10.93 2.55
N CYS A 179 3.63 -12.09 3.19
CA CYS A 179 2.94 -13.30 2.75
C CYS A 179 2.44 -14.08 3.99
N PRO A 180 1.70 -15.20 3.82
CA PRO A 180 1.23 -16.00 4.95
C PRO A 180 2.32 -16.50 5.92
N ARG A 181 3.58 -16.58 5.47
CA ARG A 181 4.72 -17.06 6.29
C ARG A 181 5.30 -15.97 7.19
N CYS A 182 5.45 -14.75 6.68
CA CYS A 182 6.20 -13.69 7.36
C CYS A 182 5.35 -12.49 7.79
N GLY A 183 4.09 -12.46 7.38
CA GLY A 183 3.20 -11.33 7.62
C GLY A 183 2.27 -11.52 8.80
N PRO A 184 1.41 -10.51 9.03
CA PRO A 184 0.33 -10.62 10.00
C PRO A 184 -0.67 -11.73 9.64
N THR A 185 -1.35 -12.23 10.67
CA THR A 185 -2.37 -13.28 10.58
C THR A 185 -3.66 -12.85 11.27
N LEU A 186 -4.79 -13.37 10.80
CA LEU A 186 -6.08 -13.15 11.45
C LEU A 186 -6.24 -13.96 12.74
N GLU A 187 -7.02 -13.39 13.66
CA GLU A 187 -7.47 -14.01 14.89
C GLU A 187 -8.93 -13.64 15.12
N PHE A 188 -9.75 -14.64 15.47
CA PHE A 188 -11.14 -14.43 15.85
C PHE A 188 -11.32 -14.69 17.34
N ARG A 189 -11.94 -13.75 18.05
CA ARG A 189 -12.20 -13.82 19.49
C ARG A 189 -13.69 -13.77 19.77
N SER A 190 -14.13 -14.56 20.75
CA SER A 190 -15.48 -14.51 21.30
C SER A 190 -15.42 -14.59 22.82
N ALA A 191 -16.32 -13.92 23.51
CA ALA A 191 -16.34 -13.90 24.97
C ALA A 191 -16.56 -15.33 25.51
N GLY A 192 -15.68 -15.76 26.42
CA GLY A 192 -15.75 -17.09 27.05
C GLY A 192 -15.30 -18.25 26.16
N LEU A 193 -14.71 -18.00 24.98
CA LEU A 193 -14.15 -19.02 24.10
C LEU A 193 -12.67 -18.74 23.79
N GLU A 194 -11.91 -19.81 23.56
CA GLU A 194 -10.51 -19.70 23.13
C GLU A 194 -10.38 -19.01 21.76
N PRO A 195 -9.35 -18.17 21.54
CA PRO A 195 -9.14 -17.51 20.26
C PRO A 195 -8.87 -18.48 19.11
N VAL A 196 -9.60 -18.31 18.00
CA VAL A 196 -9.37 -19.06 16.76
C VAL A 196 -8.30 -18.34 15.94
N ARG A 197 -7.11 -18.93 15.82
CA ARG A 197 -5.95 -18.34 15.12
C ARG A 197 -5.81 -18.88 13.69
N GLY A 198 -5.28 -18.03 12.80
CA GLY A 198 -4.93 -18.39 11.42
C GLY A 198 -5.98 -17.94 10.41
N ASN A 199 -5.51 -17.51 9.24
CA ASN A 199 -6.30 -16.75 8.26
C ASN A 199 -7.62 -17.42 7.91
N GLU A 200 -7.58 -18.65 7.40
CA GLU A 200 -8.79 -19.37 6.96
C GLU A 200 -9.74 -19.69 8.11
N ARG A 201 -9.22 -20.16 9.25
CA ARG A 201 -10.05 -20.55 10.40
C ARG A 201 -10.72 -19.35 11.05
N ALA A 202 -9.98 -18.26 11.25
CA ALA A 202 -10.50 -17.02 11.82
C ALA A 202 -11.53 -16.37 10.87
N LEU A 203 -11.27 -16.36 9.56
CA LEU A 203 -12.20 -15.86 8.56
C LEU A 203 -13.49 -16.70 8.53
N ALA A 204 -13.37 -18.03 8.53
CA ALA A 204 -14.52 -18.93 8.57
C ALA A 204 -15.36 -18.74 9.85
N ALA A 205 -14.72 -18.59 11.01
CA ALA A 205 -15.40 -18.31 12.27
C ALA A 205 -16.16 -16.97 12.23
N CYS A 206 -15.54 -15.92 11.66
CA CYS A 206 -16.19 -14.62 11.44
C CYS A 206 -17.43 -14.74 10.53
N ILE A 207 -17.31 -15.45 9.39
CA ILE A 207 -18.42 -15.67 8.46
C ILE A 207 -19.56 -16.42 9.14
N GLN A 208 -19.27 -17.47 9.91
CA GLN A 208 -20.30 -18.21 10.64
C GLN A 208 -20.98 -17.35 11.72
N ALA A 209 -20.22 -16.51 12.43
CA ALA A 209 -20.79 -15.58 13.41
C ALA A 209 -21.77 -14.60 12.74
N LEU A 210 -21.41 -14.03 11.59
CA LEU A 210 -22.31 -13.15 10.82
C LEU A 210 -23.55 -13.88 10.31
N ARG A 211 -23.40 -15.09 9.76
CA ARG A 211 -24.53 -15.92 9.27
C ARG A 211 -25.50 -16.33 10.38
N THR A 212 -25.00 -16.49 11.61
CA THR A 212 -25.83 -16.77 12.80
C THR A 212 -26.44 -15.51 13.43
N GLY A 213 -26.38 -14.36 12.75
CA GLY A 213 -26.98 -13.11 13.21
C GLY A 213 -26.23 -12.42 14.36
N ARG A 214 -24.95 -12.76 14.59
CA ARG A 214 -24.11 -12.07 15.57
C ARG A 214 -23.56 -10.77 14.98
N ILE A 215 -23.17 -9.87 15.87
CA ILE A 215 -22.43 -8.64 15.54
C ILE A 215 -20.96 -8.92 15.78
N VAL A 216 -20.10 -8.63 14.79
CA VAL A 216 -18.66 -8.87 14.86
C VAL A 216 -17.91 -7.57 14.70
N ALA A 217 -16.94 -7.29 15.58
CA ALA A 217 -15.99 -6.21 15.39
C ALA A 217 -14.86 -6.70 14.47
N VAL A 218 -14.66 -6.03 13.33
CA VAL A 218 -13.61 -6.36 12.35
C VAL A 218 -12.62 -5.20 12.28
N LYS A 219 -11.32 -5.53 12.48
CA LYS A 219 -10.23 -4.57 12.30
C LYS A 219 -10.02 -4.34 10.80
N GLY A 220 -10.35 -3.15 10.33
CA GLY A 220 -9.95 -2.65 9.03
C GLY A 220 -8.58 -1.96 9.09
N VAL A 221 -8.24 -1.24 8.02
CA VAL A 221 -6.97 -0.51 7.90
C VAL A 221 -6.89 0.65 8.91
N GLY A 222 -7.92 1.49 8.98
CA GLY A 222 -7.95 2.69 9.84
C GLY A 222 -8.65 2.53 11.20
N GLY A 223 -9.04 1.32 11.60
CA GLY A 223 -9.75 1.10 12.86
C GLY A 223 -10.73 -0.07 12.81
N TYR A 224 -11.61 -0.15 13.80
CA TYR A 224 -12.60 -1.23 13.90
C TYR A 224 -13.98 -0.82 13.38
N HIS A 225 -14.64 -1.76 12.70
CA HIS A 225 -16.03 -1.65 12.27
C HIS A 225 -16.87 -2.74 12.95
N LEU A 226 -18.09 -2.40 13.33
CA LEU A 226 -19.09 -3.39 13.76
C LEU A 226 -19.88 -3.84 12.55
N LEU A 227 -19.84 -5.13 12.24
CA LEU A 227 -20.54 -5.75 11.11
C LEU A 227 -21.66 -6.66 11.60
N CYS A 228 -22.76 -6.68 10.86
CA CYS A 228 -23.86 -7.64 10.97
C CYS A 228 -24.46 -7.86 9.58
N ASP A 229 -25.29 -8.90 9.39
CA ASP A 229 -26.04 -9.07 8.14
C ASP A 229 -27.07 -7.95 8.01
N ALA A 230 -26.93 -7.12 6.97
CA ALA A 230 -27.81 -5.98 6.70
C ALA A 230 -29.25 -6.40 6.33
N ARG A 231 -29.46 -7.66 5.95
CA ARG A 231 -30.79 -8.23 5.63
C ARG A 231 -31.52 -8.76 6.86
N SER A 232 -30.85 -8.84 8.00
CA SER A 232 -31.45 -9.31 9.25
C SER A 232 -31.88 -8.12 10.11
N GLU A 233 -33.18 -7.82 10.11
CA GLU A 233 -33.75 -6.75 10.95
C GLU A 233 -33.39 -6.93 12.43
N ILE A 234 -33.43 -8.17 12.93
CA ILE A 234 -33.07 -8.52 14.31
C ILE A 234 -31.61 -8.14 14.61
N ALA A 235 -30.68 -8.46 13.71
CA ALA A 235 -29.26 -8.15 13.91
C ALA A 235 -28.99 -6.63 13.85
N VAL A 236 -29.65 -5.94 12.92
CA VAL A 236 -29.58 -4.47 12.78
C VAL A 236 -30.13 -3.77 14.01
N GLN A 237 -31.29 -4.19 14.51
CA GLN A 237 -31.91 -3.62 15.71
C GLN A 237 -31.02 -3.82 16.94
N ARG A 238 -30.48 -5.03 17.13
CA ARG A 238 -29.51 -5.33 18.18
C ARG A 238 -28.26 -4.46 18.09
N LEU A 239 -27.78 -4.15 16.88
CA LEU A 239 -26.63 -3.26 16.68
C LEU A 239 -26.96 -1.83 17.09
N ARG A 240 -28.15 -1.33 16.74
CA ARG A 240 -28.61 0.02 17.11
C ARG A 240 -28.76 0.19 18.62
N GLU A 241 -29.35 -0.80 19.28
CA GLU A 241 -29.51 -0.83 20.74
C GLU A 241 -28.15 -0.79 21.46
N ARG A 242 -27.24 -1.71 21.11
CA ARG A 242 -25.92 -1.79 21.75
C ARG A 242 -25.03 -0.58 21.49
N LYS A 243 -25.16 0.04 20.31
CA LYS A 243 -24.39 1.24 19.92
C LYS A 243 -25.08 2.55 20.36
N HIS A 244 -26.26 2.48 20.98
CA HIS A 244 -27.08 3.65 21.32
C HIS A 244 -27.28 4.59 20.11
N ARG A 245 -27.60 4.01 18.93
CA ARG A 245 -27.72 4.72 17.65
C ARG A 245 -29.06 4.43 16.97
N PRO A 246 -30.17 5.01 17.47
CA PRO A 246 -31.52 4.61 17.07
C PRO A 246 -31.82 4.95 15.61
N VAL A 247 -31.52 6.18 15.16
CA VAL A 247 -32.01 6.68 13.85
C VAL A 247 -30.91 6.89 12.80
N LYS A 248 -29.68 7.20 13.22
CA LYS A 248 -28.63 7.60 12.27
C LYS A 248 -28.37 6.47 11.25
N PRO A 249 -28.34 6.77 9.94
CA PRO A 249 -28.10 5.77 8.90
C PRO A 249 -26.85 4.94 9.15
N LEU A 250 -26.90 3.68 8.71
CA LEU A 250 -25.82 2.71 8.77
C LEU A 250 -25.30 2.47 7.36
N ALA A 251 -23.98 2.43 7.21
CA ALA A 251 -23.37 2.07 5.93
C ALA A 251 -23.56 0.56 5.68
N VAL A 252 -23.76 0.20 4.41
CA VAL A 252 -23.91 -1.20 3.97
C VAL A 252 -22.78 -1.52 2.99
N LEU A 253 -22.09 -2.65 3.23
CA LEU A 253 -21.13 -3.19 2.29
C LEU A 253 -21.85 -4.18 1.37
N ILE A 254 -21.80 -3.93 0.06
CA ILE A 254 -22.41 -4.79 -0.96
C ILE A 254 -21.32 -5.39 -1.85
N PRO A 255 -21.51 -6.62 -2.37
CA PRO A 255 -20.60 -7.19 -3.34
C PRO A 255 -20.69 -6.39 -4.65
N GLU A 256 -19.57 -6.30 -5.38
CA GLU A 256 -19.52 -5.59 -6.66
C GLU A 256 -20.54 -6.14 -7.67
N SER A 257 -20.78 -7.46 -7.68
CA SER A 257 -21.79 -8.10 -8.51
C SER A 257 -23.23 -7.66 -8.23
N ALA A 258 -23.50 -6.99 -7.10
CA ALA A 258 -24.80 -6.42 -6.79
C ALA A 258 -24.95 -4.97 -7.29
N LEU A 259 -23.86 -4.30 -7.70
CA LEU A 259 -23.88 -2.93 -8.21
C LEU A 259 -24.52 -2.83 -9.61
N SER A 260 -24.58 -3.92 -10.37
CA SER A 260 -25.18 -3.95 -11.71
C SER A 260 -26.72 -3.92 -11.72
N ARG A 261 -27.37 -3.70 -10.55
CA ARG A 261 -28.81 -3.48 -10.40
C ARG A 261 -29.06 -2.00 -10.07
N PRO A 262 -29.14 -1.09 -11.05
CA PRO A 262 -29.31 0.35 -10.83
C PRO A 262 -30.55 0.70 -9.99
N ASP A 263 -31.58 -0.14 -9.99
CA ASP A 263 -32.83 0.08 -9.23
C ASP A 263 -32.67 0.01 -7.70
N ALA A 264 -31.51 -0.40 -7.18
CA ALA A 264 -31.26 -0.55 -5.74
C ALA A 264 -30.45 0.60 -5.10
N ILE A 265 -29.95 1.54 -5.90
CA ILE A 265 -29.22 2.73 -5.41
C ILE A 265 -30.19 3.91 -5.44
N ALA A 266 -30.90 4.12 -4.34
CA ALA A 266 -31.66 5.36 -4.14
C ALA A 266 -30.69 6.44 -3.63
N GLU A 267 -30.48 7.50 -4.40
CA GLU A 267 -29.99 8.75 -3.84
C GLU A 267 -30.99 9.20 -2.78
N ALA A 268 -30.52 9.39 -1.54
CA ALA A 268 -31.34 10.04 -0.54
C ALA A 268 -31.65 11.45 -1.06
N PRO A 269 -32.93 11.86 -1.15
CA PRO A 269 -33.24 13.22 -1.55
C PRO A 269 -32.50 14.16 -0.58
N SER A 270 -31.71 15.08 -1.14
CA SER A 270 -31.06 16.13 -0.36
C SER A 270 -32.12 16.88 0.46
N PRO A 271 -31.80 17.27 1.71
CA PRO A 271 -32.72 17.99 2.59
C PRO A 271 -33.20 19.31 1.99
#